data_AF-Q5ZTE6-F1
#
_entry.id   AF-Q5ZTE6-F1
#
_cell.length_a   1.000
_cell.length_b   1.000
_cell.length_c   1.000
_cell.angle_alpha   90.00
_cell.angle_beta   90.00
_cell.angle_gamma   90.00
#
_symmetry.space_group_name_H-M   'P 1'
#
loop_
_entity.id
_entity.type
_entity.pdbx_description
1 polymer ?
#
loop_
_entity_poly.entity_id
_entity_poly.type
_entity_poly.pdbx_seq_one_letter_code
_entity_poly.pdbx_strand_id
1 'polypeptide(L)'
;MKSKEERFNEWRQEKAKSEQAYIKTVPLVEEYIKSFDTLAELRNDVANPNSEKIKKMDAHKRRTLGVLLYAKLKLDEVIEKISDSDSQEKDLLIELNNTLSKAYDNPKSDAKNRVKILIETTEHLLNIEHHSYPQLAKELCADLYALLCIAKRSLKKNEILASWFIDVHEINKKLEELLAKTEEKVESLDKILSEKLNESLETSPKDRTIQEHFNERFTEILSGDEKQRTKLDKLKMSLKEVAEGLSGIVELRKEKATIGEKIKKIEALLKTVEENDKKVTGRQYFLDLLASHKDHFNTLMSTEGGELKKQLAGKIEQLKNPDFYQTVSSTLLWGASWATSLGTVIYRQITPQAVQDRVSAYAPATLDSEAKALLQELARQQLIELKKQQSLKRDELVQRYSQLSSGSPELEKLIINATSDHLEQIAAATTETSKVLDGYDQIEIKLKDNVEKLKGNQLTRKQLSDFIEKNDTWIVKLSNWLAENIHEIFKSDTARMIDKARKAQQKLGEFERQYQTEIESEKAKIENNDSLSSEMKVFLKNQFEETKKTGGMEQKPQKNLSKETLQKLFVSLLPEHEEISSGVIFSPFN
;
A
#
# COMPACT_ATOMS: atom_id res chain seq x y z
N MET A 1 30.28 -6.29 13.30
CA MET A 1 29.55 -7.14 14.27
C MET A 1 29.97 -8.57 13.98
N LYS A 2 30.44 -9.33 14.98
CA LYS A 2 31.00 -10.67 14.75
C LYS A 2 29.92 -11.64 14.25
N SER A 3 30.30 -12.60 13.42
CA SER A 3 29.41 -13.70 13.03
C SER A 3 29.26 -14.73 14.15
N LYS A 4 28.23 -15.58 14.10
CA LYS A 4 28.06 -16.68 15.07
C LYS A 4 29.21 -17.70 15.01
N GLU A 5 29.79 -17.89 13.82
CA GLU A 5 30.94 -18.77 13.61
C GLU A 5 32.23 -18.17 14.19
N GLU A 6 32.44 -16.85 14.05
CA GLU A 6 33.55 -16.14 14.69
C GLU A 6 33.47 -16.24 16.22
N ARG A 7 32.30 -15.95 16.81
CA ARG A 7 32.09 -16.09 18.27
C ARG A 7 32.31 -17.52 18.76
N PHE A 8 31.90 -18.51 17.96
CA PHE A 8 32.13 -19.92 18.27
C PHE A 8 33.61 -20.28 18.27
N ASN A 9 34.36 -19.87 17.25
CA ASN A 9 35.79 -20.15 17.13
C ASN A 9 36.60 -19.47 18.24
N GLU A 10 36.25 -18.23 18.61
CA GLU A 10 36.89 -17.50 19.72
C GLU A 10 36.65 -18.20 21.06
N TRP A 11 35.43 -18.67 21.32
CA TRP A 11 35.09 -19.35 22.57
C TRP A 11 35.65 -20.77 22.66
N ARG A 12 35.52 -21.58 21.60
CA ARG A 12 35.91 -23.00 21.61
C ARG A 12 37.38 -23.24 21.31
N GLN A 13 38.04 -22.28 20.66
CA GLN A 13 39.46 -22.35 20.33
C GLN A 13 39.80 -23.68 19.63
N GLU A 14 40.75 -24.46 20.16
CA GLU A 14 41.18 -25.73 19.57
C GLU A 14 40.06 -26.77 19.47
N LYS A 15 39.06 -26.74 20.37
CA LYS A 15 37.90 -27.64 20.34
C LYS A 15 36.93 -27.33 19.20
N ALA A 16 36.99 -26.13 18.61
CA ALA A 16 36.10 -25.74 17.52
C ALA A 16 36.23 -26.67 16.29
N LYS A 17 37.44 -27.21 16.06
CA LYS A 17 37.74 -28.09 14.93
C LYS A 17 37.01 -29.43 15.01
N SER A 18 36.88 -30.00 16.22
CA SER A 18 36.19 -31.28 16.44
C SER A 18 34.66 -31.12 16.59
N GLU A 19 34.18 -29.89 16.75
CA GLU A 19 32.78 -29.55 17.02
C GLU A 19 32.03 -28.94 15.83
N GLN A 20 32.60 -29.00 14.63
CA GLN A 20 32.07 -28.38 13.41
C GLN A 20 30.63 -28.77 13.06
N ALA A 21 30.18 -29.98 13.43
CA ALA A 21 28.79 -30.41 13.19
C ALA A 21 27.77 -29.62 14.04
N TYR A 22 28.17 -29.11 15.21
CA TYR A 22 27.29 -28.34 16.08
C TYR A 22 27.09 -26.92 15.55
N ILE A 23 28.17 -26.24 15.14
CA ILE A 23 28.08 -24.89 14.56
C ILE A 23 27.32 -24.88 13.23
N LYS A 24 27.43 -25.94 12.40
CA LYS A 24 26.59 -26.11 11.19
C LYS A 24 25.10 -26.28 11.48
N THR A 25 24.73 -26.67 12.70
CA THR A 25 23.32 -26.79 13.12
C THR A 25 22.74 -25.44 13.56
N VAL A 26 23.58 -24.49 14.03
CA VAL A 26 23.17 -23.16 14.49
C VAL A 26 22.37 -22.37 13.44
N PRO A 27 22.79 -22.24 12.17
CA PRO A 27 21.99 -21.52 11.17
C PRO A 27 20.64 -22.20 10.87
N LEU A 28 20.57 -23.54 10.99
CA LEU A 28 19.31 -24.28 10.81
C LEU A 28 18.34 -24.05 11.98
N VAL A 29 18.86 -23.87 13.20
CA VAL A 29 18.05 -23.48 14.38
C VAL A 29 17.55 -22.05 14.21
N GLU A 30 18.40 -21.14 13.74
CA GLU A 30 18.02 -19.75 13.48
C GLU A 30 16.95 -19.63 12.38
N GLU A 31 17.12 -20.35 11.27
CA GLU A 31 16.13 -20.42 10.19
C GLU A 31 14.81 -21.01 10.69
N TYR A 32 14.88 -22.06 11.51
CA TYR A 32 13.69 -22.68 12.11
C TYR A 32 12.90 -21.67 12.95
N ILE A 33 13.55 -20.97 13.88
CA ILE A 33 12.90 -20.00 14.77
C ILE A 33 12.31 -18.83 13.97
N LYS A 34 13.05 -18.30 12.99
CA LYS A 34 12.59 -17.19 12.13
C LYS A 34 11.52 -17.57 11.13
N SER A 35 11.19 -18.85 10.99
CA SER A 35 10.18 -19.34 10.02
C SER A 35 8.73 -19.22 10.50
N PHE A 36 8.49 -18.63 11.66
CA PHE A 36 7.19 -18.49 12.30
C PHE A 36 6.87 -17.03 12.58
N ASP A 37 5.65 -16.61 12.25
CA ASP A 37 5.20 -15.22 12.47
C ASP A 37 4.66 -15.02 13.89
N THR A 38 4.25 -16.09 14.57
CA THR A 38 3.72 -16.06 15.95
C THR A 38 4.27 -17.18 16.83
N LEU A 39 4.32 -16.95 18.14
CA LEU A 39 4.73 -17.98 19.12
C LEU A 39 3.78 -19.19 19.10
N ALA A 40 2.49 -18.97 18.82
CA ALA A 40 1.49 -20.03 18.71
C ALA A 40 1.77 -20.99 17.55
N GLU A 41 2.20 -20.48 16.39
CA GLU A 41 2.62 -21.32 15.26
C GLU A 41 3.84 -22.17 15.60
N LEU A 42 4.84 -21.57 16.28
CA LEU A 42 6.02 -22.28 16.74
C LEU A 42 5.64 -23.39 17.73
N ARG A 43 4.78 -23.09 18.71
CA ARG A 43 4.29 -24.07 19.71
C ARG A 43 3.61 -25.27 19.04
N ASN A 44 2.77 -25.00 18.03
CA ASN A 44 2.05 -26.02 17.27
C ASN A 44 3.00 -26.89 16.44
N ASP A 45 4.01 -26.30 15.79
CA ASP A 45 4.99 -27.06 15.02
C ASP A 45 5.91 -27.91 15.93
N VAL A 46 6.33 -27.35 17.07
CA VAL A 46 7.10 -28.09 18.09
C VAL A 46 6.28 -29.22 18.71
N ALA A 47 4.95 -29.14 18.78
CA ALA A 47 4.12 -30.27 19.21
C ALA A 47 3.95 -31.35 18.12
N ASN A 48 4.16 -31.01 16.84
CA ASN A 48 3.93 -31.91 15.72
C ASN A 48 5.05 -32.98 15.59
N PRO A 49 4.75 -34.28 15.73
CA PRO A 49 5.76 -35.34 15.59
C PRO A 49 6.30 -35.45 14.15
N ASN A 50 5.56 -34.97 13.15
CA ASN A 50 5.89 -35.07 11.72
C ASN A 50 6.39 -33.76 11.09
N SER A 51 6.73 -32.74 11.89
CA SER A 51 7.21 -31.46 11.35
C SER A 51 8.45 -31.65 10.46
N GLU A 52 8.31 -31.30 9.18
CA GLU A 52 9.42 -31.26 8.22
C GLU A 52 10.45 -30.19 8.58
N LYS A 53 10.01 -29.07 9.20
CA LYS A 53 10.90 -28.01 9.69
C LYS A 53 11.81 -28.53 10.81
N ILE A 54 11.28 -29.33 11.74
CA ILE A 54 12.09 -29.96 12.81
C ILE A 54 13.02 -31.04 12.25
N LYS A 55 12.58 -31.80 11.22
CA LYS A 55 13.45 -32.78 10.54
C LYS A 55 14.63 -32.10 9.83
N LYS A 56 14.39 -30.97 9.17
CA LYS A 56 15.44 -30.15 8.56
C LYS A 56 16.43 -29.61 9.60
N MET A 57 15.94 -29.12 10.73
CA MET A 57 16.79 -28.69 11.85
C MET A 57 17.64 -29.85 12.44
N ASP A 58 17.18 -31.10 12.34
CA ASP A 58 17.88 -32.29 12.82
C ASP A 58 18.76 -32.96 11.75
N ALA A 59 19.04 -32.30 10.62
CA ALA A 59 19.80 -32.87 9.49
C ALA A 59 21.17 -33.46 9.90
N HIS A 60 21.82 -32.86 10.89
CA HIS A 60 23.11 -33.32 11.41
C HIS A 60 23.00 -34.27 12.61
N LYS A 61 21.79 -34.64 13.05
CA LYS A 61 21.53 -35.46 14.26
C LYS A 61 22.15 -34.87 15.54
N ARG A 62 22.40 -33.56 15.56
CA ARG A 62 23.02 -32.83 16.68
C ARG A 62 22.11 -31.77 17.29
N ARG A 63 20.79 -31.85 17.04
CA ARG A 63 19.79 -30.84 17.42
C ARG A 63 19.94 -30.34 18.86
N THR A 64 20.04 -31.23 19.86
CA THR A 64 20.06 -30.83 21.28
C THR A 64 21.23 -29.91 21.62
N LEU A 65 22.45 -30.26 21.19
CA LEU A 65 23.65 -29.44 21.45
C LEU A 65 23.75 -28.25 20.48
N GLY A 66 23.23 -28.37 19.26
CA GLY A 66 23.15 -27.26 18.30
C GLY A 66 22.20 -26.15 18.75
N VAL A 67 21.06 -26.51 19.35
CA VAL A 67 20.08 -25.57 19.93
C VAL A 67 20.67 -24.87 21.16
N LEU A 68 21.37 -25.62 22.01
CA LEU A 68 22.05 -25.06 23.19
C LEU A 68 23.20 -24.12 22.79
N LEU A 69 23.94 -24.47 21.73
CA LEU A 69 24.97 -23.61 21.15
C LEU A 69 24.37 -22.34 20.54
N TYR A 70 23.27 -22.44 19.81
CA TYR A 70 22.55 -21.28 19.28
C TYR A 70 22.14 -20.32 20.40
N ALA A 71 21.55 -20.84 21.49
CA ALA A 71 21.15 -20.05 22.64
C ALA A 71 22.32 -19.25 23.25
N LYS A 72 23.45 -19.92 23.46
CA LYS A 72 24.70 -19.30 23.94
C LYS A 72 25.14 -18.16 23.02
N LEU A 73 25.28 -18.44 21.73
CA LEU A 73 25.78 -17.45 20.75
C LEU A 73 24.82 -16.26 20.57
N LYS A 74 23.51 -16.49 20.71
CA LYS A 74 22.51 -15.42 20.71
C LYS A 74 22.63 -14.55 21.95
N LEU A 75 22.88 -15.13 23.13
CA LEU A 75 23.13 -14.36 24.35
C LEU A 75 24.41 -13.54 24.25
N ASP A 76 25.51 -14.09 23.70
CA ASP A 76 26.72 -13.29 23.44
C ASP A 76 26.40 -12.06 22.57
N GLU A 77 25.61 -12.26 21.51
CA GLU A 77 25.20 -11.19 20.59
C GLU A 77 24.36 -10.11 21.29
N VAL A 78 23.48 -10.50 22.21
CA VAL A 78 22.63 -9.58 22.98
C VAL A 78 23.44 -8.85 24.06
N ILE A 79 24.30 -9.55 24.79
CA ILE A 79 25.16 -8.97 25.84
C ILE A 79 26.10 -7.89 25.25
N GLU A 80 26.61 -8.09 24.03
CA GLU A 80 27.42 -7.10 23.31
C GLU A 80 26.64 -5.81 22.96
N LYS A 81 25.31 -5.88 22.83
CA LYS A 81 24.45 -4.74 22.45
C LYS A 81 23.92 -3.96 23.65
N ILE A 82 23.93 -4.55 24.84
CA ILE A 82 23.40 -3.93 26.06
C ILE A 82 24.48 -3.05 26.72
N SER A 83 24.09 -1.82 27.02
CA SER A 83 24.94 -0.81 27.65
C SER A 83 25.41 -1.25 29.05
N ASP A 84 26.57 -0.76 29.51
CA ASP A 84 27.06 -1.07 30.86
C ASP A 84 26.22 -0.43 31.98
N SER A 85 25.30 0.48 31.65
CA SER A 85 24.35 1.09 32.59
C SER A 85 23.19 0.18 33.01
N ASP A 86 22.93 -0.91 32.29
CA ASP A 86 21.81 -1.84 32.53
C ASP A 86 22.27 -3.07 33.35
N SER A 87 22.87 -2.82 34.52
CA SER A 87 23.63 -3.84 35.26
C SER A 87 22.84 -5.11 35.58
N GLN A 88 21.59 -5.01 36.03
CA GLN A 88 20.81 -6.18 36.46
C GLN A 88 20.40 -7.11 35.30
N GLU A 89 19.92 -6.55 34.18
CA GLU A 89 19.55 -7.35 32.99
C GLU A 89 20.80 -7.99 32.39
N LYS A 90 21.89 -7.22 32.28
CA LYS A 90 23.16 -7.71 31.75
C LYS A 90 23.76 -8.81 32.62
N ASP A 91 23.72 -8.69 33.95
CA ASP A 91 24.22 -9.69 34.89
C ASP A 91 23.44 -11.01 34.76
N LEU A 92 22.11 -10.95 34.66
CA LEU A 92 21.26 -12.14 34.45
C LEU A 92 21.55 -12.82 33.10
N LEU A 93 21.76 -12.04 32.04
CA LEU A 93 22.12 -12.59 30.73
C LEU A 93 23.52 -13.24 30.74
N ILE A 94 24.47 -12.65 31.45
CA ILE A 94 25.80 -13.22 31.66
C ILE A 94 25.70 -14.53 32.45
N GLU A 95 24.90 -14.57 33.52
CA GLU A 95 24.65 -15.78 34.31
C GLU A 95 24.02 -16.90 33.46
N LEU A 96 23.02 -16.56 32.66
CA LEU A 96 22.35 -17.49 31.75
C LEU A 96 23.35 -18.03 30.71
N ASN A 97 24.15 -17.16 30.10
CA ASN A 97 25.16 -17.51 29.10
C ASN A 97 26.28 -18.40 29.69
N ASN A 98 26.73 -18.11 30.91
CA ASN A 98 27.71 -18.91 31.63
C ASN A 98 27.17 -20.30 31.97
N THR A 99 25.90 -20.38 32.37
CA THR A 99 25.25 -21.66 32.70
C THR A 99 25.06 -22.52 31.47
N LEU A 100 24.66 -21.93 30.33
CA LEU A 100 24.60 -22.61 29.03
C LEU A 100 25.99 -23.06 28.55
N SER A 101 27.02 -22.23 28.72
CA SER A 101 28.40 -22.58 28.36
C SER A 101 28.88 -23.82 29.14
N LYS A 102 28.63 -23.86 30.44
CA LYS A 102 28.92 -25.03 31.28
C LYS A 102 28.11 -26.26 30.85
N ALA A 103 26.83 -26.09 30.55
CA ALA A 103 25.93 -27.15 30.09
C ALA A 103 26.35 -27.73 28.73
N TYR A 104 26.91 -26.90 27.84
CA TYR A 104 27.51 -27.33 26.58
C TYR A 104 28.79 -28.14 26.81
N ASP A 105 29.69 -27.64 27.67
CA ASP A 105 31.00 -28.26 27.92
C ASP A 105 30.91 -29.61 28.65
N ASN A 106 30.02 -29.72 29.62
CA ASN A 106 29.83 -30.95 30.37
C ASN A 106 28.36 -31.15 30.75
N PRO A 107 27.53 -31.73 29.86
CA PRO A 107 26.09 -31.86 30.05
C PRO A 107 25.66 -32.73 31.25
N LYS A 108 26.55 -33.61 31.73
CA LYS A 108 26.25 -34.58 32.79
C LYS A 108 26.61 -34.09 34.19
N SER A 109 27.52 -33.12 34.29
CA SER A 109 27.99 -32.59 35.57
C SER A 109 27.00 -31.55 36.12
N ASP A 110 26.58 -31.73 37.37
CA ASP A 110 25.75 -30.78 38.11
C ASP A 110 24.43 -30.41 37.39
N ALA A 111 23.87 -31.35 36.63
CA ALA A 111 22.73 -31.12 35.75
C ALA A 111 21.49 -30.60 36.50
N LYS A 112 21.21 -31.13 37.71
CA LYS A 112 20.09 -30.68 38.55
C LYS A 112 20.20 -29.21 38.93
N ASN A 113 21.36 -28.80 39.43
CA ASN A 113 21.60 -27.43 39.85
C ASN A 113 21.59 -26.47 38.65
N ARG A 114 22.16 -26.88 37.51
CA ARG A 114 22.17 -26.06 36.29
C ARG A 114 20.78 -25.86 35.71
N VAL A 115 19.94 -26.90 35.67
CA VAL A 115 18.55 -26.75 35.23
C VAL A 115 17.79 -25.81 36.15
N LYS A 116 18.02 -25.91 37.47
CA LYS A 116 17.46 -24.98 38.44
C LYS A 116 17.90 -23.53 38.18
N ILE A 117 19.21 -23.27 38.04
CA ILE A 117 19.75 -21.93 37.72
C ILE A 117 19.17 -21.41 36.40
N LEU A 118 19.12 -22.23 35.34
CA LEU A 118 18.54 -21.82 34.06
C LEU A 118 17.08 -21.39 34.22
N ILE A 119 16.27 -22.13 34.99
CA ILE A 119 14.87 -21.79 35.24
C ILE A 119 14.76 -20.49 36.06
N GLU A 120 15.50 -20.38 37.16
CA GLU A 120 15.45 -19.22 38.07
C GLU A 120 15.95 -17.94 37.38
N THR A 121 17.10 -17.99 36.68
CA THR A 121 17.63 -16.85 35.93
C THR A 121 16.69 -16.46 34.78
N THR A 122 16.07 -17.42 34.10
CA THR A 122 15.05 -17.13 33.06
C THR A 122 13.82 -16.47 33.67
N GLU A 123 13.34 -16.95 34.82
CA GLU A 123 12.21 -16.36 35.53
C GLU A 123 12.51 -14.93 35.96
N HIS A 124 13.70 -14.68 36.52
CA HIS A 124 14.15 -13.35 36.90
C HIS A 124 14.25 -12.42 35.69
N LEU A 125 14.76 -12.90 34.55
CA LEU A 125 14.86 -12.13 33.32
C LEU A 125 13.47 -11.70 32.80
N LEU A 126 12.49 -12.61 32.82
CA LEU A 126 11.11 -12.32 32.41
C LEU A 126 10.40 -11.33 33.34
N ASN A 127 10.77 -11.31 34.62
CA ASN A 127 10.19 -10.42 35.63
C ASN A 127 10.75 -8.98 35.60
N ILE A 128 11.75 -8.66 34.78
CA ILE A 128 12.31 -7.29 34.68
C ILE A 128 11.25 -6.34 34.12
N GLU A 129 10.75 -5.38 34.89
CA GLU A 129 9.66 -4.49 34.44
C GLU A 129 10.09 -3.48 33.37
N HIS A 130 11.35 -3.03 33.41
CA HIS A 130 11.87 -2.00 32.52
C HIS A 130 13.05 -2.52 31.70
N HIS A 131 12.86 -2.59 30.38
CA HIS A 131 13.93 -2.90 29.44
C HIS A 131 14.39 -1.62 28.74
N SER A 132 15.68 -1.33 28.80
CA SER A 132 16.28 -0.19 28.09
C SER A 132 16.18 -0.34 26.56
N TYR A 133 16.06 -1.58 26.07
CA TYR A 133 15.89 -1.90 24.65
C TYR A 133 14.71 -2.86 24.42
N PRO A 134 13.44 -2.37 24.42
CA PRO A 134 12.25 -3.22 24.37
C PRO A 134 12.16 -4.11 23.13
N GLN A 135 12.65 -3.65 21.98
CA GLN A 135 12.69 -4.45 20.74
C GLN A 135 13.66 -5.63 20.86
N LEU A 136 14.85 -5.40 21.43
CA LEU A 136 15.85 -6.44 21.66
C LEU A 136 15.36 -7.45 22.70
N ALA A 137 14.69 -6.97 23.76
CA ALA A 137 14.05 -7.81 24.76
C ALA A 137 12.94 -8.69 24.16
N LYS A 138 12.15 -8.15 23.23
CA LYS A 138 11.12 -8.92 22.51
C LYS A 138 11.73 -10.05 21.66
N GLU A 139 12.76 -9.75 20.88
CA GLU A 139 13.49 -10.75 20.09
C GLU A 139 14.06 -11.86 20.98
N LEU A 140 14.66 -11.47 22.11
CA LEU A 140 15.20 -12.42 23.08
C LEU A 140 14.12 -13.29 23.71
N CYS A 141 12.95 -12.73 24.04
CA CYS A 141 11.82 -13.50 24.55
C CYS A 141 11.30 -14.51 23.51
N ALA A 142 11.26 -14.15 22.22
CA ALA A 142 10.88 -15.08 21.15
C ALA A 142 11.90 -16.22 21.00
N ASP A 143 13.19 -15.90 21.02
CA ASP A 143 14.27 -16.90 20.98
C ASP A 143 14.21 -17.82 22.20
N LEU A 144 14.00 -17.26 23.40
CA LEU A 144 13.83 -18.01 24.65
C LEU A 144 12.60 -18.93 24.62
N TYR A 145 11.47 -18.44 24.11
CA TYR A 145 10.24 -19.22 23.96
C TYR A 145 10.47 -20.46 23.08
N ALA A 146 11.17 -20.27 21.96
CA ALA A 146 11.52 -21.36 21.06
C ALA A 146 12.41 -22.41 21.75
N LEU A 147 13.39 -21.96 22.53
CA LEU A 147 14.28 -22.82 23.29
C LEU A 147 13.52 -23.61 24.36
N LEU A 148 12.60 -22.98 25.10
CA LEU A 148 11.74 -23.63 26.09
C LEU A 148 10.84 -24.68 25.44
N CYS A 149 10.25 -24.38 24.28
CA CYS A 149 9.46 -25.34 23.51
C CYS A 149 10.28 -26.57 23.11
N ILE A 150 11.49 -26.37 22.59
CA ILE A 150 12.39 -27.46 22.18
C ILE A 150 12.88 -28.27 23.39
N ALA A 151 13.20 -27.60 24.50
CA ALA A 151 13.60 -28.23 25.75
C ALA A 151 12.49 -29.13 26.30
N LYS A 152 11.25 -28.62 26.34
CA LYS A 152 10.06 -29.38 26.76
C LYS A 152 9.81 -30.61 25.88
N ARG A 153 9.88 -30.47 24.55
CA ARG A 153 9.78 -31.61 23.62
C ARG A 153 10.88 -32.64 23.89
N SER A 154 12.10 -32.17 24.15
CA SER A 154 13.25 -33.03 24.41
C SER A 154 13.15 -33.75 25.76
N LEU A 155 12.62 -33.08 26.79
CA LEU A 155 12.36 -33.65 28.11
C LEU A 155 11.29 -34.74 28.03
N LYS A 156 10.18 -34.49 27.34
CA LYS A 156 9.11 -35.49 27.10
C LYS A 156 9.62 -36.73 26.35
N LYS A 157 10.50 -36.55 25.36
CA LYS A 157 11.08 -37.68 24.60
C LYS A 157 12.03 -38.52 25.46
N ASN A 158 12.69 -37.92 26.45
CA ASN A 158 13.73 -38.57 27.26
C ASN A 158 13.31 -38.68 28.74
N GLU A 159 12.01 -38.65 29.04
CA GLU A 159 11.45 -38.57 30.39
C GLU A 159 12.01 -39.67 31.32
N ILE A 160 12.10 -40.90 30.82
CA ILE A 160 12.65 -42.05 31.55
C ILE A 160 14.11 -41.79 31.97
N LEU A 161 14.95 -41.29 31.06
CA LEU A 161 16.38 -41.02 31.32
C LEU A 161 16.59 -39.77 32.17
N ALA A 162 15.73 -38.76 32.01
CA ALA A 162 15.79 -37.51 32.76
C ALA A 162 15.37 -37.70 34.23
N SER A 163 14.40 -38.58 34.49
CA SER A 163 13.90 -38.88 35.85
C SER A 163 14.98 -39.36 36.83
N TRP A 164 16.12 -39.85 36.33
CA TRP A 164 17.25 -40.29 37.15
C TRP A 164 18.05 -39.14 37.77
N PHE A 165 17.95 -37.93 37.22
CA PHE A 165 18.79 -36.80 37.61
C PHE A 165 17.98 -35.59 38.09
N ILE A 166 16.71 -35.51 37.70
CA ILE A 166 15.84 -34.35 37.95
C ILE A 166 14.37 -34.78 38.16
N ASP A 167 13.61 -33.96 38.90
CA ASP A 167 12.15 -34.13 38.97
C ASP A 167 11.52 -33.62 37.67
N VAL A 168 11.19 -34.57 36.78
CA VAL A 168 10.66 -34.26 35.44
C VAL A 168 9.27 -33.63 35.52
N HIS A 169 8.48 -33.94 36.55
CA HIS A 169 7.15 -33.38 36.71
C HIS A 169 7.23 -31.91 37.16
N GLU A 170 8.06 -31.63 38.16
CA GLU A 170 8.33 -30.28 38.63
C GLU A 170 8.91 -29.39 37.51
N ILE A 171 9.87 -29.91 36.75
CA ILE A 171 10.48 -29.15 35.64
C ILE A 171 9.50 -28.94 34.50
N ASN A 172 8.69 -29.93 34.12
CA ASN A 172 7.66 -29.73 33.10
C ASN A 172 6.66 -28.64 33.52
N LYS A 173 6.26 -28.62 34.79
CA LYS A 173 5.40 -27.57 35.33
C LYS A 173 6.07 -26.20 35.24
N LYS A 174 7.34 -26.09 35.67
CA LYS A 174 8.13 -24.86 35.57
C LYS A 174 8.34 -24.38 34.14
N LEU A 175 8.53 -25.30 33.18
CA LEU A 175 8.64 -24.96 31.77
C LEU A 175 7.31 -24.42 31.19
N GLU A 176 6.15 -24.96 31.61
CA GLU A 176 4.84 -24.40 31.23
C GLU A 176 4.63 -23.02 31.83
N GLU A 177 4.99 -22.82 33.10
CA GLU A 177 4.94 -21.51 33.75
C GLU A 177 5.82 -20.48 33.01
N LEU A 178 7.05 -20.85 32.65
CA LEU A 178 7.96 -19.99 31.88
C LEU A 178 7.44 -19.70 30.47
N LEU A 179 6.87 -20.70 29.78
CA LEU A 179 6.29 -20.49 28.45
C LEU A 179 5.13 -19.49 28.50
N ALA A 180 4.23 -19.63 29.47
CA ALA A 180 3.12 -18.70 29.67
C ALA A 180 3.63 -17.29 30.02
N LYS A 181 4.57 -17.18 30.96
CA LYS A 181 5.22 -15.89 31.30
C LYS A 181 5.91 -15.25 30.10
N THR A 182 6.50 -16.04 29.22
CA THR A 182 7.16 -15.51 28.02
C THR A 182 6.13 -15.01 26.99
N GLU A 183 5.00 -15.70 26.82
CA GLU A 183 3.87 -15.21 26.00
C GLU A 183 3.35 -13.87 26.55
N GLU A 184 3.03 -13.81 27.84
CA GLU A 184 2.59 -12.59 28.54
C GLU A 184 3.63 -11.46 28.40
N LYS A 185 4.92 -11.79 28.51
CA LYS A 185 6.00 -10.81 28.39
C LYS A 185 6.09 -10.24 26.98
N VAL A 186 6.02 -11.08 25.95
CA VAL A 186 6.02 -10.63 24.54
C VAL A 186 4.81 -9.75 24.27
N GLU A 187 3.62 -10.10 24.75
CA GLU A 187 2.43 -9.26 24.64
C GLU A 187 2.59 -7.92 25.36
N SER A 188 3.16 -7.92 26.57
CA SER A 188 3.43 -6.69 27.32
C SER A 188 4.44 -5.79 26.61
N LEU A 189 5.49 -6.37 25.99
CA LEU A 189 6.48 -5.64 25.21
C LEU A 189 5.89 -5.13 23.91
N ASP A 190 4.98 -5.88 23.27
CA ASP A 190 4.23 -5.41 22.11
C ASP A 190 3.33 -4.24 22.46
N LYS A 191 2.68 -4.29 23.62
CA LYS A 191 1.91 -3.18 24.15
C LYS A 191 2.79 -1.97 24.45
N ILE A 192 3.93 -2.13 25.12
CA ILE A 192 4.89 -1.04 25.38
C ILE A 192 5.47 -0.48 24.08
N LEU A 193 5.79 -1.32 23.10
CA LEU A 193 6.30 -0.87 21.80
C LEU A 193 5.22 -0.13 21.01
N SER A 194 3.96 -0.56 21.11
CA SER A 194 2.80 0.12 20.49
C SER A 194 2.43 1.40 21.23
N GLU A 195 2.48 1.42 22.56
CA GLU A 195 2.25 2.59 23.41
C GLU A 195 3.38 3.59 23.27
N LYS A 196 4.64 3.16 23.16
CA LYS A 196 5.77 4.04 22.85
C LYS A 196 5.73 4.56 21.41
N LEU A 197 5.16 3.80 20.47
CA LEU A 197 4.82 4.28 19.12
C LEU A 197 3.68 5.32 19.15
N ASN A 198 2.76 5.21 20.11
CA ASN A 198 1.64 6.13 20.30
C ASN A 198 2.00 7.36 21.17
N GLU A 199 2.92 7.23 22.14
CA GLU A 199 3.45 8.31 22.98
C GLU A 199 4.56 9.08 22.24
N SER A 200 5.31 8.43 21.34
CA SER A 200 6.20 9.14 20.40
C SER A 200 5.44 9.94 19.35
N LEU A 201 4.12 9.75 19.20
CA LEU A 201 3.27 10.64 18.43
C LEU A 201 2.88 11.91 19.21
N GLU A 202 3.07 11.96 20.54
CA GLU A 202 2.61 13.10 21.35
C GLU A 202 3.72 14.00 21.92
N THR A 203 4.98 13.59 22.08
CA THR A 203 6.02 14.55 22.55
C THR A 203 7.46 14.29 22.06
N SER A 204 7.96 15.23 21.22
CA SER A 204 9.36 15.52 20.79
C SER A 204 9.93 14.73 19.59
N PRO A 205 10.68 15.32 18.62
CA PRO A 205 10.80 16.70 18.13
C PRO A 205 10.56 16.77 16.58
N LYS A 206 9.41 17.28 16.09
CA LYS A 206 9.10 17.37 14.63
C LYS A 206 9.47 16.09 13.83
N ASP A 207 8.89 14.94 14.18
CA ASP A 207 8.90 13.80 13.26
C ASP A 207 8.01 14.16 12.06
N ARG A 208 8.62 14.21 10.88
CA ARG A 208 7.93 14.63 9.66
C ARG A 208 6.94 13.57 9.24
N THR A 209 5.69 13.97 9.03
CA THR A 209 4.64 13.10 8.48
C THR A 209 4.95 12.73 7.02
N ILE A 210 4.32 11.66 6.52
CA ILE A 210 4.38 11.29 5.09
C ILE A 210 4.00 12.48 4.21
N GLN A 211 2.96 13.22 4.62
CA GLN A 211 2.50 14.39 3.91
C GLN A 211 3.53 15.53 3.93
N GLU A 212 4.23 15.75 5.04
CA GLU A 212 5.31 16.74 5.11
C GLU A 212 6.48 16.38 4.19
N HIS A 213 6.89 15.12 4.11
CA HIS A 213 7.92 14.70 3.15
C HIS A 213 7.51 14.94 1.69
N PHE A 214 6.25 14.64 1.34
CA PHE A 214 5.76 14.93 -0.02
C PHE A 214 5.64 16.44 -0.26
N ASN A 215 5.17 17.21 0.71
CA ASN A 215 5.11 18.67 0.63
C ASN A 215 6.50 19.29 0.47
N GLU A 216 7.52 18.77 1.15
CA GLU A 216 8.91 19.20 0.96
C GLU A 216 9.39 18.91 -0.47
N ARG A 217 9.16 17.70 -0.98
CA ARG A 217 9.46 17.36 -2.39
C ARG A 217 8.77 18.31 -3.36
N PHE A 218 7.50 18.65 -3.13
CA PHE A 218 6.77 19.61 -3.96
C PHE A 218 7.34 21.03 -3.84
N THR A 219 7.74 21.44 -2.64
CA THR A 219 8.33 22.76 -2.37
C THR A 219 9.71 22.89 -3.02
N GLU A 220 10.52 21.83 -3.02
CA GLU A 220 11.81 21.78 -3.72
C GLU A 220 11.63 21.98 -5.23
N ILE A 221 10.64 21.33 -5.84
CA ILE A 221 10.31 21.52 -7.27
C ILE A 221 9.95 22.99 -7.54
N LEU A 222 9.17 23.63 -6.66
CA LEU A 222 8.80 25.03 -6.79
C LEU A 222 9.99 26.00 -6.59
N SER A 223 10.98 25.59 -5.81
CA SER A 223 12.14 26.42 -5.42
C SER A 223 13.32 26.38 -6.41
N GLY A 224 13.30 25.50 -7.42
CA GLY A 224 14.41 25.39 -8.39
C GLY A 224 14.64 26.65 -9.25
N ASP A 225 15.73 26.72 -10.02
CA ASP A 225 16.05 27.90 -10.87
C ASP A 225 15.37 27.89 -12.25
N GLU A 226 14.44 26.98 -12.47
CA GLU A 226 13.81 26.75 -13.77
C GLU A 226 12.70 27.76 -14.09
N LYS A 227 12.32 27.85 -15.37
CA LYS A 227 11.16 28.66 -15.77
C LYS A 227 9.90 28.18 -15.05
N GLN A 228 9.04 29.12 -14.67
CA GLN A 228 7.86 28.81 -13.87
C GLN A 228 6.93 27.78 -14.52
N ARG A 229 6.79 27.77 -15.86
CA ARG A 229 5.95 26.77 -16.56
C ARG A 229 6.52 25.35 -16.41
N THR A 230 7.83 25.20 -16.51
CA THR A 230 8.52 23.91 -16.35
C THR A 230 8.38 23.38 -14.92
N LYS A 231 8.44 24.26 -13.91
CA LYS A 231 8.18 23.88 -12.51
C LYS A 231 6.76 23.36 -12.30
N LEU A 232 5.77 24.01 -12.90
CA LEU A 232 4.37 23.58 -12.81
C LEU A 232 4.16 22.20 -13.44
N ASP A 233 4.73 21.96 -14.63
CA ASP A 233 4.63 20.66 -15.30
C ASP A 233 5.30 19.54 -14.47
N LYS A 234 6.48 19.81 -13.89
CA LYS A 234 7.16 18.87 -12.97
C LYS A 234 6.36 18.60 -11.70
N LEU A 235 5.76 19.64 -11.12
CA LEU A 235 4.93 19.50 -9.92
C LEU A 235 3.71 18.61 -10.20
N LYS A 236 3.02 18.82 -11.34
CA LYS A 236 1.90 17.98 -11.76
C LYS A 236 2.31 16.52 -11.93
N MET A 237 3.44 16.28 -12.61
CA MET A 237 3.98 14.91 -12.74
C MET A 237 4.27 14.29 -11.37
N SER A 238 4.92 15.03 -10.47
CA SER A 238 5.24 14.53 -9.14
C SER A 238 4.01 14.26 -8.29
N LEU A 239 2.97 15.09 -8.35
CA LEU A 239 1.70 14.86 -7.65
C LEU A 239 1.01 13.59 -8.18
N LYS A 240 0.99 13.42 -9.49
CA LYS A 240 0.42 12.23 -10.14
C LYS A 240 1.17 10.96 -9.76
N GLU A 241 2.50 10.99 -9.82
CA GLU A 241 3.36 9.87 -9.39
C GLU A 241 3.10 9.47 -7.93
N VAL A 242 2.97 10.45 -7.03
CA VAL A 242 2.69 10.19 -5.61
C VAL A 242 1.30 9.59 -5.42
N ALA A 243 0.28 10.16 -6.04
CA ALA A 243 -1.10 9.67 -5.95
C ALA A 243 -1.25 8.24 -6.49
N GLU A 244 -0.71 7.98 -7.69
CA GLU A 244 -0.74 6.65 -8.32
C GLU A 244 0.12 5.64 -7.54
N GLY A 245 1.29 6.07 -7.04
CA GLY A 245 2.18 5.23 -6.22
C GLY A 245 1.54 4.79 -4.91
N LEU A 246 0.92 5.71 -4.17
CA LEU A 246 0.21 5.41 -2.93
C LEU A 246 -1.00 4.51 -3.16
N SER A 247 -1.80 4.80 -4.18
CA SER A 247 -2.98 3.99 -4.53
C SER A 247 -2.56 2.57 -4.91
N GLY A 248 -1.51 2.42 -5.73
CA GLY A 248 -0.98 1.11 -6.11
C GLY A 248 -0.45 0.30 -4.92
N ILE A 249 0.16 0.95 -3.92
CA ILE A 249 0.56 0.28 -2.67
C ILE A 249 -0.67 -0.26 -1.92
N VAL A 250 -1.73 0.55 -1.80
CA VAL A 250 -2.97 0.15 -1.13
C VAL A 250 -3.61 -1.05 -1.83
N GLU A 251 -3.68 -1.04 -3.16
CA GLU A 251 -4.19 -2.15 -3.96
C GLU A 251 -3.36 -3.42 -3.76
N LEU A 252 -2.03 -3.33 -3.84
CA LEU A 252 -1.14 -4.47 -3.62
C LEU A 252 -1.27 -5.06 -2.21
N ARG A 253 -1.48 -4.23 -1.19
CA ARG A 253 -1.76 -4.69 0.18
C ARG A 253 -3.09 -5.44 0.26
N LYS A 254 -4.15 -4.92 -0.38
CA LYS A 254 -5.48 -5.57 -0.46
C LYS A 254 -5.38 -6.93 -1.18
N GLU A 255 -4.65 -7.01 -2.29
CA GLU A 255 -4.39 -8.26 -3.02
C GLU A 255 -3.62 -9.27 -2.17
N LYS A 256 -2.54 -8.85 -1.51
CA LYS A 256 -1.72 -9.71 -0.63
C LYS A 256 -2.54 -10.24 0.54
N ALA A 257 -3.38 -9.42 1.16
CA ALA A 257 -4.29 -9.84 2.23
C ALA A 257 -5.27 -10.92 1.74
N THR A 258 -5.87 -10.70 0.56
CA THR A 258 -6.78 -11.67 -0.08
C THR A 258 -6.10 -13.01 -0.36
N ILE A 259 -4.86 -13.00 -0.87
CA ILE A 259 -4.06 -14.21 -1.07
C ILE A 259 -3.78 -14.90 0.28
N GLY A 260 -3.42 -14.12 1.31
CA GLY A 260 -3.19 -14.63 2.66
C GLY A 260 -4.41 -15.34 3.26
N GLU A 261 -5.61 -14.78 3.08
CA GLU A 261 -6.85 -15.44 3.49
C GLU A 261 -7.11 -16.75 2.74
N LYS A 262 -6.86 -16.79 1.43
CA LYS A 262 -6.98 -18.02 0.63
C LYS A 262 -6.02 -19.11 1.13
N ILE A 263 -4.78 -18.74 1.43
CA ILE A 263 -3.78 -19.65 2.01
C ILE A 263 -4.28 -20.23 3.34
N LYS A 264 -4.71 -19.37 4.28
CA LYS A 264 -5.23 -19.80 5.59
C LYS A 264 -6.39 -20.79 5.46
N LYS A 265 -7.34 -20.51 4.56
CA LYS A 265 -8.51 -21.39 4.33
C LYS A 265 -8.09 -22.74 3.73
N ILE A 266 -7.17 -22.75 2.77
CA ILE A 266 -6.71 -24.00 2.14
C ILE A 266 -5.86 -24.82 3.12
N GLU A 267 -5.01 -24.20 3.93
CA GLU A 267 -4.23 -24.88 4.98
C GLU A 267 -5.13 -25.51 6.05
N ALA A 268 -6.16 -24.79 6.49
CA ALA A 268 -7.15 -25.32 7.44
C ALA A 268 -7.91 -26.53 6.86
N LEU A 269 -8.31 -26.48 5.58
CA LEU A 269 -8.94 -27.61 4.90
C LEU A 269 -7.99 -28.82 4.81
N LEU A 270 -6.74 -28.59 4.39
CA LEU A 270 -5.73 -29.63 4.28
C LEU A 270 -5.49 -30.33 5.62
N LYS A 271 -5.31 -29.54 6.69
CA LYS A 271 -5.14 -30.03 8.06
C LYS A 271 -6.35 -30.86 8.51
N THR A 272 -7.56 -30.38 8.24
CA THR A 272 -8.80 -31.10 8.57
C THR A 272 -8.87 -32.47 7.91
N VAL A 273 -8.52 -32.56 6.62
CA VAL A 273 -8.52 -33.84 5.89
C VAL A 273 -7.45 -34.78 6.45
N GLU A 274 -6.23 -34.28 6.71
CA GLU A 274 -5.14 -35.08 7.27
C GLU A 274 -5.44 -35.57 8.71
N GLU A 275 -6.10 -34.75 9.53
CA GLU A 275 -6.53 -35.16 10.87
C GLU A 275 -7.68 -36.18 10.81
N ASN A 276 -8.62 -35.99 9.90
CA ASN A 276 -9.71 -36.94 9.70
C ASN A 276 -9.20 -38.32 9.26
N ASP A 277 -8.18 -38.38 8.40
CA ASP A 277 -7.60 -39.65 7.97
C ASP A 277 -6.78 -40.37 9.06
N LYS A 278 -6.38 -39.67 10.12
CA LYS A 278 -5.72 -40.26 11.29
C LYS A 278 -6.70 -40.81 12.33
N LYS A 279 -8.01 -40.55 12.20
CA LYS A 279 -9.02 -41.02 13.16
C LYS A 279 -9.33 -42.50 12.95
N VAL A 280 -9.28 -43.28 14.04
CA VAL A 280 -9.65 -44.71 14.06
C VAL A 280 -11.16 -44.87 14.23
N THR A 281 -11.80 -44.01 15.02
CA THR A 281 -13.26 -43.95 15.21
C THR A 281 -13.77 -42.55 14.88
N GLY A 282 -15.00 -42.46 14.35
CA GLY A 282 -15.58 -41.16 13.96
C GLY A 282 -14.94 -40.50 12.73
N ARG A 283 -14.26 -41.28 11.87
CA ARG A 283 -13.73 -40.82 10.58
C ARG A 283 -14.90 -40.42 9.68
N GLN A 284 -14.89 -39.18 9.22
CA GLN A 284 -15.88 -38.67 8.27
C GLN A 284 -15.55 -39.15 6.86
N TYR A 285 -16.58 -39.51 6.10
CA TYR A 285 -16.45 -39.71 4.66
C TYR A 285 -16.25 -38.37 3.97
N PHE A 286 -15.64 -38.40 2.80
CA PHE A 286 -15.20 -37.24 2.05
C PHE A 286 -16.31 -36.19 1.85
N LEU A 287 -17.52 -36.61 1.46
CA LEU A 287 -18.64 -35.69 1.25
C LEU A 287 -19.12 -35.01 2.55
N ASP A 288 -19.08 -35.70 3.69
CA ASP A 288 -19.46 -35.12 4.99
C ASP A 288 -18.41 -34.10 5.48
N LEU A 289 -17.14 -34.41 5.22
CA LEU A 289 -16.02 -33.53 5.54
C LEU A 289 -16.10 -32.24 4.72
N LEU A 290 -16.44 -32.35 3.43
CA LEU A 290 -16.66 -31.17 2.58
C LEU A 290 -17.86 -30.35 3.01
N ALA A 291 -18.96 -30.99 3.40
CA ALA A 291 -20.16 -30.29 3.87
C ALA A 291 -19.88 -29.47 5.13
N SER A 292 -19.09 -30.01 6.07
CA SER A 292 -18.68 -29.32 7.30
C SER A 292 -17.64 -28.22 7.09
N HIS A 293 -16.93 -28.20 5.95
CA HIS A 293 -15.88 -27.23 5.64
C HIS A 293 -16.12 -26.53 4.29
N LYS A 294 -17.40 -26.31 3.95
CA LYS A 294 -17.84 -25.83 2.63
C LYS A 294 -17.10 -24.58 2.17
N ASP A 295 -16.99 -23.56 3.01
CA ASP A 295 -16.33 -22.30 2.63
C ASP A 295 -14.85 -22.46 2.31
N HIS A 296 -14.15 -23.35 3.02
CA HIS A 296 -12.74 -23.63 2.79
C HIS A 296 -12.56 -24.41 1.48
N PHE A 297 -13.44 -25.37 1.22
CA PHE A 297 -13.46 -26.11 -0.04
C PHE A 297 -13.82 -25.20 -1.23
N ASN A 298 -14.81 -24.33 -1.06
CA ASN A 298 -15.20 -23.36 -2.10
C ASN A 298 -14.01 -22.46 -2.45
N THR A 299 -13.22 -22.06 -1.45
CA THR A 299 -12.01 -21.26 -1.64
C THR A 299 -10.98 -22.02 -2.47
N LEU A 300 -10.74 -23.30 -2.17
CA LEU A 300 -9.86 -24.17 -2.98
C LEU A 300 -10.37 -24.32 -4.41
N MET A 301 -11.68 -24.48 -4.60
CA MET A 301 -12.29 -24.66 -5.91
C MET A 301 -12.49 -23.34 -6.69
N SER A 302 -12.22 -22.19 -6.08
CA SER A 302 -12.29 -20.88 -6.74
C SER A 302 -10.95 -20.45 -7.35
N THR A 303 -9.86 -21.18 -7.10
CA THR A 303 -8.56 -20.90 -7.73
C THR A 303 -8.54 -21.34 -9.20
N GLU A 304 -7.57 -20.83 -9.98
CA GLU A 304 -7.46 -21.13 -11.40
C GLU A 304 -7.39 -22.63 -11.68
N GLY A 305 -8.09 -23.04 -12.75
CA GLY A 305 -8.39 -24.44 -13.04
C GLY A 305 -7.17 -25.24 -13.54
N GLY A 306 -7.12 -26.51 -13.15
CA GLY A 306 -6.11 -27.47 -13.60
C GLY A 306 -6.68 -28.88 -13.67
N GLU A 307 -5.89 -29.83 -14.16
CA GLU A 307 -6.33 -31.21 -14.38
C GLU A 307 -6.76 -31.91 -13.07
N LEU A 308 -6.03 -31.68 -11.97
CA LEU A 308 -6.40 -32.21 -10.64
C LEU A 308 -7.75 -31.70 -10.13
N LYS A 309 -8.09 -30.44 -10.42
CA LYS A 309 -9.39 -29.87 -10.07
C LYS A 309 -10.53 -30.54 -10.84
N LYS A 310 -10.31 -30.88 -12.12
CA LYS A 310 -11.28 -31.63 -12.93
C LYS A 310 -11.47 -33.05 -12.41
N GLN A 311 -10.37 -33.73 -12.09
CA GLN A 311 -10.40 -35.07 -11.53
C GLN A 311 -11.14 -35.09 -10.19
N LEU A 312 -10.87 -34.11 -9.32
CA LEU A 312 -11.56 -33.97 -8.05
C LEU A 312 -13.06 -33.72 -8.23
N ALA A 313 -13.45 -32.83 -9.14
CA ALA A 313 -14.85 -32.57 -9.45
C ALA A 313 -15.56 -33.83 -10.00
N GLY A 314 -14.91 -34.57 -10.90
CA GLY A 314 -15.42 -35.84 -11.42
C GLY A 314 -15.61 -36.89 -10.32
N LYS A 315 -14.65 -37.02 -9.40
CA LYS A 315 -14.76 -37.92 -8.24
C LYS A 315 -15.86 -37.51 -7.26
N ILE A 316 -16.07 -36.21 -7.04
CA ILE A 316 -17.19 -35.69 -6.23
C ILE A 316 -18.53 -36.14 -6.83
N GLU A 317 -18.69 -36.07 -8.14
CA GLU A 317 -19.91 -36.51 -8.81
C GLU A 317 -20.09 -38.03 -8.79
N GLN A 318 -19.01 -38.81 -8.97
CA GLN A 318 -19.05 -40.28 -8.79
C GLN A 318 -19.53 -40.69 -7.40
N LEU A 319 -19.05 -39.99 -6.36
CA LEU A 319 -19.43 -40.26 -4.97
C LEU A 319 -20.88 -39.86 -4.67
N LYS A 320 -21.47 -38.95 -5.45
CA LYS A 320 -22.88 -38.53 -5.30
C LYS A 320 -23.82 -39.41 -6.10
N ASN A 321 -23.42 -39.80 -7.31
CA ASN A 321 -24.22 -40.55 -8.26
C ASN A 321 -23.38 -41.70 -8.85
N PRO A 322 -23.43 -42.91 -8.27
CA PRO A 322 -22.62 -44.05 -8.73
C PRO A 322 -22.90 -44.49 -10.18
N ASP A 323 -24.13 -44.30 -10.67
CA ASP A 323 -24.56 -44.64 -12.05
C ASP A 323 -24.24 -43.54 -13.09
N PHE A 324 -23.63 -42.42 -12.66
CA PHE A 324 -23.48 -41.20 -13.47
C PHE A 324 -22.59 -41.36 -14.71
N TYR A 325 -21.71 -42.35 -14.74
CA TYR A 325 -20.75 -42.53 -15.85
C TYR A 325 -21.36 -43.11 -17.12
N GLN A 326 -22.64 -43.51 -17.14
CA GLN A 326 -23.28 -43.95 -18.37
C GLN A 326 -23.95 -42.83 -19.19
N THR A 327 -24.08 -41.58 -18.71
CA THR A 327 -24.99 -40.62 -19.41
C THR A 327 -24.64 -39.12 -19.40
N VAL A 328 -23.43 -38.66 -19.07
CA VAL A 328 -23.17 -37.20 -19.10
C VAL A 328 -21.95 -36.80 -19.92
N SER A 329 -22.20 -35.96 -20.93
CA SER A 329 -21.21 -35.31 -21.78
C SER A 329 -20.42 -34.23 -21.02
N SER A 330 -19.18 -34.03 -21.44
CA SER A 330 -18.14 -33.18 -20.85
C SER A 330 -18.47 -31.68 -20.70
N THR A 331 -19.67 -31.25 -21.07
CA THR A 331 -20.08 -29.84 -21.17
C THR A 331 -20.65 -29.26 -19.87
N LEU A 332 -21.15 -30.09 -18.94
CA LEU A 332 -21.76 -29.65 -17.67
C LEU A 332 -20.74 -29.34 -16.53
N LEU A 333 -19.46 -29.68 -16.72
CA LEU A 333 -18.44 -29.63 -15.65
C LEU A 333 -17.73 -28.27 -15.48
N TRP A 334 -18.05 -27.25 -16.29
CA TRP A 334 -17.26 -26.02 -16.36
C TRP A 334 -17.86 -24.79 -15.64
N GLY A 335 -19.12 -24.84 -15.21
CA GLY A 335 -19.78 -23.73 -14.51
C GLY A 335 -20.19 -24.11 -13.09
N ALA A 336 -19.42 -23.69 -12.07
CA ALA A 336 -19.75 -23.64 -10.63
C ALA A 336 -20.53 -24.82 -9.98
N SER A 337 -20.65 -25.97 -10.63
CA SER A 337 -21.58 -27.06 -10.27
C SER A 337 -21.22 -27.74 -8.94
N TRP A 338 -19.97 -27.63 -8.51
CA TRP A 338 -19.51 -28.06 -7.17
C TRP A 338 -20.15 -27.23 -6.03
N ALA A 339 -20.47 -25.95 -6.26
CA ALA A 339 -21.00 -25.05 -5.24
C ALA A 339 -22.46 -25.38 -4.91
N THR A 340 -23.24 -25.71 -5.95
CA THR A 340 -24.63 -26.19 -5.82
C THR A 340 -24.66 -27.63 -5.30
N SER A 341 -23.71 -28.48 -5.70
CA SER A 341 -23.73 -29.90 -5.34
C SER A 341 -23.34 -30.17 -3.88
N LEU A 342 -22.67 -29.27 -3.17
CA LEU A 342 -22.45 -29.40 -1.73
C LEU A 342 -23.66 -28.95 -0.88
N GLY A 343 -24.53 -28.09 -1.42
CA GLY A 343 -25.77 -27.66 -0.75
C GLY A 343 -26.82 -28.76 -0.63
N THR A 344 -26.78 -29.77 -1.51
CA THR A 344 -27.71 -30.92 -1.49
C THR A 344 -27.33 -32.03 -0.49
N VAL A 345 -26.17 -31.93 0.20
CA VAL A 345 -25.68 -32.94 1.16
C VAL A 345 -26.47 -32.96 2.48
N ILE A 346 -27.49 -32.11 2.65
CA ILE A 346 -28.54 -32.26 3.68
C ILE A 346 -29.30 -33.60 3.52
N TYR A 347 -29.09 -34.31 2.41
CA TYR A 347 -29.59 -35.66 2.15
C TYR A 347 -29.49 -36.62 3.36
N ARG A 348 -28.42 -36.62 4.17
CA ARG A 348 -28.30 -37.62 5.27
C ARG A 348 -29.24 -37.40 6.48
N GLN A 349 -29.85 -36.23 6.63
CA GLN A 349 -30.84 -36.01 7.68
C GLN A 349 -32.29 -36.36 7.26
N ILE A 350 -32.54 -36.56 5.96
CA ILE A 350 -33.90 -36.69 5.41
C ILE A 350 -34.06 -37.88 4.44
N THR A 351 -32.98 -38.61 4.12
CA THR A 351 -33.01 -39.72 3.14
C THR A 351 -33.08 -41.07 3.85
N PRO A 352 -33.95 -42.01 3.39
CA PRO A 352 -34.11 -43.33 3.98
C PRO A 352 -32.81 -44.12 4.11
N GLN A 353 -32.69 -44.90 5.20
CA GLN A 353 -31.52 -45.70 5.58
C GLN A 353 -30.92 -46.53 4.42
N ALA A 354 -31.77 -47.06 3.53
CA ALA A 354 -31.37 -47.86 2.38
C ALA A 354 -30.46 -47.14 1.36
N VAL A 355 -30.52 -45.81 1.27
CA VAL A 355 -29.64 -45.01 0.40
C VAL A 355 -28.33 -44.67 1.11
N GLN A 356 -28.38 -44.45 2.44
CA GLN A 356 -27.17 -44.29 3.26
C GLN A 356 -26.33 -45.57 3.25
N ASP A 357 -27.00 -46.72 3.40
CA ASP A 357 -26.41 -48.05 3.31
C ASP A 357 -25.88 -48.37 1.90
N ARG A 358 -26.50 -47.82 0.84
CA ARG A 358 -25.96 -47.92 -0.53
C ARG A 358 -24.70 -47.09 -0.73
N VAL A 359 -24.60 -45.87 -0.19
CA VAL A 359 -23.36 -45.07 -0.31
C VAL A 359 -22.22 -45.71 0.48
N SER A 360 -22.47 -46.25 1.66
CA SER A 360 -21.47 -47.01 2.43
C SER A 360 -21.18 -48.40 1.85
N ALA A 361 -22.11 -49.02 1.10
CA ALA A 361 -21.89 -50.28 0.40
C ALA A 361 -21.18 -50.14 -0.95
N TYR A 362 -21.35 -49.01 -1.66
CA TYR A 362 -20.85 -48.80 -3.03
C TYR A 362 -19.75 -47.76 -3.18
N ALA A 363 -19.46 -46.93 -2.16
CA ALA A 363 -18.22 -46.16 -2.12
C ALA A 363 -17.15 -47.04 -1.45
N PRO A 364 -16.38 -47.85 -2.20
CA PRO A 364 -15.27 -48.58 -1.62
C PRO A 364 -14.36 -47.59 -0.89
N ALA A 365 -13.77 -48.01 0.22
CA ALA A 365 -12.81 -47.19 0.98
C ALA A 365 -11.71 -46.60 0.08
N THR A 366 -11.46 -47.21 -1.09
CA THR A 366 -10.57 -46.73 -2.15
C THR A 366 -11.06 -45.44 -2.81
N LEU A 367 -12.32 -45.31 -3.26
CA LEU A 367 -12.83 -44.09 -3.92
C LEU A 367 -12.89 -42.90 -2.96
N ASP A 368 -13.28 -43.12 -1.69
CA ASP A 368 -13.24 -42.09 -0.65
C ASP A 368 -11.81 -41.61 -0.36
N SER A 369 -10.88 -42.56 -0.23
CA SER A 369 -9.47 -42.25 0.02
C SER A 369 -8.79 -41.60 -1.19
N GLU A 370 -9.15 -42.00 -2.41
CA GLU A 370 -8.70 -41.38 -3.67
C GLU A 370 -9.18 -39.93 -3.77
N ALA A 371 -10.45 -39.64 -3.44
CA ALA A 371 -10.97 -38.28 -3.46
C ALA A 371 -10.30 -37.38 -2.42
N LYS A 372 -10.03 -37.91 -1.22
CA LYS A 372 -9.25 -37.21 -0.18
C LYS A 372 -7.81 -36.97 -0.63
N ALA A 373 -7.15 -37.96 -1.22
CA ALA A 373 -5.79 -37.82 -1.75
C ALA A 373 -5.71 -36.78 -2.87
N LEU A 374 -6.66 -36.78 -3.80
CA LEU A 374 -6.76 -35.77 -4.87
C LEU A 374 -7.00 -34.37 -4.30
N LEU A 375 -7.83 -34.22 -3.27
CA LEU A 375 -8.03 -32.95 -2.58
C LEU A 375 -6.74 -32.48 -1.91
N GLN A 376 -6.04 -33.36 -1.17
CA GLN A 376 -4.77 -33.02 -0.53
C GLN A 376 -3.72 -32.60 -1.56
N GLU A 377 -3.63 -33.30 -2.69
CA GLU A 377 -2.69 -32.97 -3.76
C GLU A 377 -3.02 -31.62 -4.41
N LEU A 378 -4.30 -31.39 -4.75
CA LEU A 378 -4.76 -30.10 -5.27
C LEU A 378 -4.48 -28.97 -4.27
N ALA A 379 -4.77 -29.17 -2.98
CA ALA A 379 -4.52 -28.19 -1.93
C ALA A 379 -3.03 -27.87 -1.80
N ARG A 380 -2.15 -28.87 -1.80
CA ARG A 380 -0.69 -28.65 -1.75
C ARG A 380 -0.19 -27.90 -2.97
N GLN A 381 -0.63 -28.28 -4.17
CA GLN A 381 -0.24 -27.60 -5.40
C GLN A 381 -0.70 -26.13 -5.38
N GLN A 382 -1.94 -25.86 -4.98
CA GLN A 382 -2.49 -24.51 -4.92
C GLN A 382 -1.80 -23.66 -3.84
N LEU A 383 -1.41 -24.26 -2.71
CA LEU A 383 -0.64 -23.57 -1.68
C LEU A 383 0.75 -23.16 -2.18
N ILE A 384 1.42 -23.99 -2.98
CA ILE A 384 2.71 -23.64 -3.58
C ILE A 384 2.54 -22.42 -4.50
N GLU A 385 1.54 -22.42 -5.37
CA GLU A 385 1.31 -21.33 -6.30
C GLU A 385 0.88 -20.04 -5.58
N LEU A 386 -0.03 -20.11 -4.61
CA LEU A 386 -0.45 -18.95 -3.83
C LEU A 386 0.69 -18.37 -2.99
N LYS A 387 1.56 -19.20 -2.40
CA LYS A 387 2.75 -18.73 -1.66
C LYS A 387 3.76 -18.05 -2.59
N LYS A 388 3.93 -18.57 -3.81
CA LYS A 388 4.73 -17.92 -4.84
C LYS A 388 4.15 -16.56 -5.23
N GLN A 389 2.85 -16.47 -5.50
CA GLN A 389 2.16 -15.20 -5.78
C GLN A 389 2.28 -14.21 -4.62
N GLN A 390 2.13 -14.68 -3.38
CA GLN A 390 2.30 -13.85 -2.20
C GLN A 390 3.73 -13.31 -2.05
N SER A 391 4.75 -14.11 -2.41
CA SER A 391 6.15 -13.67 -2.45
C SER A 391 6.35 -12.59 -3.52
N LEU A 392 5.88 -12.84 -4.74
CA LEU A 392 5.96 -11.87 -5.84
C LEU A 392 5.32 -10.53 -5.46
N LYS A 393 4.16 -10.56 -4.80
CA LYS A 393 3.48 -9.35 -4.30
C LYS A 393 4.23 -8.66 -3.17
N ARG A 394 4.95 -9.40 -2.33
CA ARG A 394 5.84 -8.82 -1.31
C ARG A 394 7.01 -8.09 -1.97
N ASP A 395 7.62 -8.69 -2.98
CA ASP A 395 8.75 -8.10 -3.70
C ASP A 395 8.32 -6.85 -4.47
N GLU A 396 7.14 -6.90 -5.12
CA GLU A 396 6.52 -5.76 -5.78
C GLU A 396 6.25 -4.60 -4.81
N LEU A 397 5.75 -4.89 -3.60
CA LEU A 397 5.56 -3.88 -2.54
C LEU A 397 6.89 -3.21 -2.13
N VAL A 398 7.95 -4.00 -1.91
CA VAL A 398 9.28 -3.46 -1.55
C VAL A 398 9.82 -2.53 -2.64
N GLN A 399 9.65 -2.94 -3.91
CA GLN A 399 10.03 -2.10 -5.04
C GLN A 399 9.21 -0.79 -5.08
N ARG A 400 7.91 -0.86 -4.85
CA ARG A 400 7.04 0.34 -4.82
C ARG A 400 7.37 1.28 -3.67
N TYR A 401 7.69 0.76 -2.49
CA TYR A 401 8.09 1.57 -1.34
C TYR A 401 9.36 2.37 -1.64
N SER A 402 10.39 1.71 -2.15
CA SER A 402 11.67 2.36 -2.50
C SER A 402 11.55 3.35 -3.66
N GLN A 403 10.72 3.06 -4.67
CA GLN A 403 10.44 4.00 -5.76
C GLN A 403 9.74 5.26 -5.25
N LEU A 404 8.70 5.10 -4.44
CA LEU A 404 7.91 6.22 -3.95
C LEU A 404 8.69 7.07 -2.93
N SER A 405 9.53 6.43 -2.10
CA SER A 405 10.39 7.13 -1.13
C SER A 405 11.54 7.90 -1.78
N SER A 406 11.82 7.67 -3.07
CA SER A 406 12.91 8.33 -3.81
C SER A 406 14.27 8.26 -3.08
N GLY A 407 14.51 7.16 -2.36
CA GLY A 407 15.74 6.94 -1.60
C GLY A 407 15.76 7.53 -0.18
N SER A 408 14.64 8.09 0.32
CA SER A 408 14.50 8.50 1.72
C SER A 408 14.13 7.30 2.62
N PRO A 409 15.04 6.81 3.49
CA PRO A 409 14.76 5.66 4.35
C PRO A 409 13.67 5.94 5.39
N GLU A 410 13.57 7.20 5.82
CA GLU A 410 12.57 7.66 6.78
C GLU A 410 11.16 7.61 6.17
N LEU A 411 10.98 8.21 4.99
CA LEU A 411 9.73 8.17 4.26
C LEU A 411 9.32 6.74 3.89
N GLU A 412 10.28 5.90 3.48
CA GLU A 412 10.02 4.50 3.20
C GLU A 412 9.47 3.77 4.43
N LYS A 413 10.09 3.96 5.60
CA LYS A 413 9.64 3.37 6.86
C LYS A 413 8.25 3.88 7.25
N LEU A 414 7.97 5.18 7.08
CA LEU A 414 6.66 5.75 7.35
C LEU A 414 5.58 5.13 6.44
N ILE A 415 5.85 5.01 5.13
CA ILE A 415 4.91 4.39 4.18
C ILE A 415 4.69 2.91 4.52
N ILE A 416 5.74 2.17 4.87
CA ILE A 416 5.65 0.75 5.26
C ILE A 416 4.72 0.59 6.48
N ASN A 417 4.85 1.46 7.48
CA ASN A 417 4.13 1.35 8.75
C ASN A 417 2.73 1.97 8.74
N ALA A 418 2.45 2.89 7.80
CA ALA A 418 1.15 3.52 7.67
C ALA A 418 0.05 2.51 7.32
N THR A 419 -1.17 2.75 7.80
CA THR A 419 -2.34 1.97 7.43
C THR A 419 -2.74 2.25 5.98
N SER A 420 -3.40 1.28 5.33
CA SER A 420 -3.92 1.48 3.97
C SER A 420 -4.88 2.68 3.89
N ASP A 421 -5.73 2.87 4.90
CA ASP A 421 -6.69 3.98 4.96
C ASP A 421 -5.97 5.33 5.02
N HIS A 422 -4.88 5.43 5.79
CA HIS A 422 -4.10 6.67 5.86
C HIS A 422 -3.42 7.00 4.52
N LEU A 423 -2.85 5.99 3.85
CA LEU A 423 -2.27 6.18 2.52
C LEU A 423 -3.31 6.56 1.46
N GLU A 424 -4.53 6.00 1.55
CA GLU A 424 -5.65 6.30 0.66
C GLU A 424 -6.14 7.75 0.84
N GLN A 425 -6.18 8.25 2.08
CA GLN A 425 -6.47 9.66 2.37
C GLN A 425 -5.42 10.61 1.77
N ILE A 426 -4.12 10.29 1.93
CA ILE A 426 -3.04 11.10 1.36
C ILE A 426 -3.11 11.08 -0.18
N ALA A 427 -3.37 9.92 -0.78
CA ALA A 427 -3.53 9.78 -2.23
C ALA A 427 -4.71 10.62 -2.74
N ALA A 428 -5.85 10.61 -2.03
CA ALA A 428 -7.03 11.38 -2.39
C ALA A 428 -6.76 12.90 -2.30
N ALA A 429 -6.13 13.35 -1.22
CA ALA A 429 -5.74 14.76 -1.07
C ALA A 429 -4.77 15.20 -2.18
N THR A 430 -3.76 14.38 -2.48
CA THR A 430 -2.78 14.63 -3.55
C THR A 430 -3.46 14.70 -4.93
N THR A 431 -4.42 13.81 -5.18
CA THR A 431 -5.21 13.79 -6.42
C THR A 431 -6.04 15.05 -6.59
N GLU A 432 -6.66 15.53 -5.51
CA GLU A 432 -7.46 16.75 -5.55
C GLU A 432 -6.59 17.97 -5.87
N THR A 433 -5.42 18.07 -5.23
CA THR A 433 -4.43 19.10 -5.55
C THR A 433 -4.00 19.04 -7.02
N SER A 434 -3.77 17.84 -7.57
CA SER A 434 -3.45 17.67 -8.99
C SER A 434 -4.56 18.19 -9.90
N LYS A 435 -5.84 17.89 -9.61
CA LYS A 435 -6.98 18.39 -10.39
C LYS A 435 -7.06 19.91 -10.37
N VAL A 436 -6.78 20.54 -9.23
CA VAL A 436 -6.78 22.01 -9.15
C VAL A 436 -5.69 22.60 -10.05
N LEU A 437 -4.50 22.00 -10.09
CA LEU A 437 -3.44 22.43 -10.99
C LEU A 437 -3.79 22.18 -12.47
N ASP A 438 -4.58 21.16 -12.80
CA ASP A 438 -5.10 20.96 -14.16
C ASP A 438 -6.15 22.01 -14.53
N GLY A 439 -7.01 22.40 -13.59
CA GLY A 439 -7.89 23.55 -13.76
C GLY A 439 -7.13 24.86 -14.00
N TYR A 440 -5.95 25.01 -13.38
CA TYR A 440 -5.10 26.18 -13.56
C TYR A 440 -4.62 26.35 -15.03
N ASP A 441 -4.32 25.26 -15.75
CA ASP A 441 -3.92 25.37 -17.16
C ASP A 441 -5.01 26.02 -18.02
N GLN A 442 -6.28 25.72 -17.73
CA GLN A 442 -7.41 26.35 -18.42
C GLN A 442 -7.52 27.83 -18.08
N ILE A 443 -7.24 28.20 -16.82
CA ILE A 443 -7.20 29.59 -16.38
C ILE A 443 -6.06 30.35 -17.08
N GLU A 444 -4.87 29.75 -17.17
CA GLU A 444 -3.71 30.35 -17.85
C GLU A 444 -3.99 30.60 -19.35
N ILE A 445 -4.62 29.64 -20.04
CA ILE A 445 -5.01 29.80 -21.45
C ILE A 445 -6.00 30.96 -21.63
N LYS A 446 -7.04 31.02 -20.79
CA LYS A 446 -8.04 32.11 -20.84
C LYS A 446 -7.42 33.46 -20.50
N LEU A 447 -6.54 33.51 -19.52
CA LEU A 447 -5.82 34.72 -19.14
C LEU A 447 -5.00 35.25 -20.31
N LYS A 448 -4.25 34.39 -20.99
CA LYS A 448 -3.42 34.78 -22.14
C LYS A 448 -4.27 35.37 -23.27
N ASP A 449 -5.38 34.72 -23.61
CA ASP A 449 -6.33 35.22 -24.61
C ASP A 449 -6.94 36.58 -24.21
N ASN A 450 -7.38 36.73 -22.96
CA ASN A 450 -7.95 37.98 -22.45
C ASN A 450 -6.92 39.11 -22.40
N VAL A 451 -5.67 38.84 -22.04
CA VAL A 451 -4.58 39.84 -22.04
C VAL A 451 -4.23 40.27 -23.48
N GLU A 452 -4.18 39.34 -24.43
CA GLU A 452 -3.95 39.65 -25.85
C GLU A 452 -5.08 40.52 -26.43
N LYS A 453 -6.34 40.16 -26.15
CA LYS A 453 -7.52 40.95 -26.53
C LYS A 453 -7.52 42.34 -25.90
N LEU A 454 -7.18 42.45 -24.61
CA LEU A 454 -7.10 43.73 -23.91
C LEU A 454 -6.05 44.65 -24.53
N LYS A 455 -4.82 44.15 -24.77
CA LYS A 455 -3.74 44.92 -25.40
C LYS A 455 -4.12 45.34 -26.83
N GLY A 456 -4.74 44.45 -27.61
CA GLY A 456 -5.25 44.75 -28.95
C GLY A 456 -6.31 45.84 -28.94
N ASN A 457 -7.25 45.79 -28.00
CA ASN A 457 -8.29 46.80 -27.83
C ASN A 457 -7.71 48.16 -27.41
N GLN A 458 -6.77 48.19 -26.45
CA GLN A 458 -6.12 49.42 -26.01
C GLN A 458 -5.34 50.10 -27.16
N LEU A 459 -4.62 49.31 -27.97
CA LEU A 459 -3.94 49.83 -29.16
C LEU A 459 -4.93 50.43 -30.15
N THR A 460 -6.00 49.70 -30.46
CA THR A 460 -7.04 50.13 -31.39
C THR A 460 -7.76 51.39 -30.89
N ARG A 461 -8.05 51.45 -29.59
CA ARG A 461 -8.67 52.60 -28.93
C ARG A 461 -7.78 53.83 -28.99
N LYS A 462 -6.46 53.67 -28.83
CA LYS A 462 -5.47 54.74 -29.01
C LYS A 462 -5.45 55.24 -30.44
N GLN A 463 -5.41 54.34 -31.43
CA GLN A 463 -5.44 54.71 -32.84
C GLN A 463 -6.75 55.43 -33.24
N LEU A 464 -7.89 55.01 -32.68
CA LEU A 464 -9.17 55.72 -32.86
C LEU A 464 -9.15 57.10 -32.20
N SER A 465 -8.54 57.24 -31.02
CA SER A 465 -8.38 58.54 -30.34
C SER A 465 -7.53 59.49 -31.18
N ASP A 466 -6.38 59.04 -31.68
CA ASP A 466 -5.51 59.83 -32.55
C ASP A 466 -6.24 60.24 -33.85
N PHE A 467 -7.07 59.35 -34.40
CA PHE A 467 -7.91 59.64 -35.57
C PHE A 467 -8.98 60.69 -35.26
N ILE A 468 -9.70 60.56 -34.15
CA ILE A 468 -10.74 61.52 -33.73
C ILE A 468 -10.09 62.89 -33.50
N GLU A 469 -9.00 62.97 -32.74
CA GLU A 469 -8.30 64.23 -32.43
C GLU A 469 -7.83 64.95 -33.70
N LYS A 470 -7.28 64.20 -34.66
CA LYS A 470 -6.77 64.76 -35.91
C LYS A 470 -7.87 65.27 -36.86
N ASN A 471 -9.07 64.68 -36.81
CA ASN A 471 -10.13 64.94 -37.79
C ASN A 471 -11.35 65.70 -37.22
N ASP A 472 -11.53 65.78 -35.90
CA ASP A 472 -12.62 66.48 -35.21
C ASP A 472 -12.42 68.02 -35.19
N THR A 473 -12.29 68.58 -36.39
CA THR A 473 -12.12 70.01 -36.62
C THR A 473 -13.42 70.78 -36.41
N TRP A 474 -13.33 72.10 -36.25
CA TRP A 474 -14.48 72.99 -36.15
C TRP A 474 -15.54 72.76 -37.27
N ILE A 475 -15.10 72.49 -38.50
CA ILE A 475 -15.99 72.24 -39.65
C ILE A 475 -16.81 70.96 -39.46
N VAL A 476 -16.19 69.91 -38.89
CA VAL A 476 -16.88 68.67 -38.56
C VAL A 476 -17.90 68.88 -37.45
N LYS A 477 -17.55 69.66 -36.41
CA LYS A 477 -18.47 70.00 -35.31
C LYS A 477 -19.67 70.81 -35.80
N LEU A 478 -19.43 71.75 -36.72
CA LEU A 478 -20.50 72.52 -37.37
C LEU A 478 -21.39 71.62 -38.25
N SER A 479 -20.80 70.71 -39.03
CA SER A 479 -21.56 69.73 -39.83
C SER A 479 -22.43 68.80 -38.97
N ASN A 480 -21.91 68.33 -37.83
CA ASN A 480 -22.70 67.56 -36.86
C ASN A 480 -23.83 68.39 -36.24
N TRP A 481 -23.56 69.64 -35.85
CA TRP A 481 -24.57 70.54 -35.29
C TRP A 481 -25.70 70.84 -36.29
N LEU A 482 -25.36 71.10 -37.56
CA LEU A 482 -26.34 71.31 -38.63
C LEU A 482 -27.16 70.04 -38.92
N ALA A 483 -26.53 68.87 -38.85
CA ALA A 483 -27.21 67.59 -39.01
C ALA A 483 -28.22 67.31 -37.89
N GLU A 484 -27.88 67.63 -36.64
CA GLU A 484 -28.75 67.43 -35.47
C GLU A 484 -29.89 68.45 -35.40
N ASN A 485 -29.67 69.71 -35.79
CA ASN A 485 -30.62 70.80 -35.56
C ASN A 485 -31.40 71.26 -36.81
N ILE A 486 -30.96 70.89 -38.01
CA ILE A 486 -31.60 71.32 -39.27
C ILE A 486 -32.09 70.12 -40.08
N HIS A 487 -31.18 69.27 -40.58
CA HIS A 487 -31.54 68.08 -41.36
C HIS A 487 -30.32 67.17 -41.56
N GLU A 488 -30.50 65.84 -41.58
CA GLU A 488 -29.39 64.87 -41.65
C GLU A 488 -28.50 65.01 -42.90
N ILE A 489 -29.02 65.65 -43.96
CA ILE A 489 -28.29 65.90 -45.22
C ILE A 489 -27.02 66.76 -45.04
N PHE A 490 -26.93 67.52 -43.94
CA PHE A 490 -25.77 68.35 -43.62
C PHE A 490 -24.62 67.56 -42.97
N LYS A 491 -24.80 66.25 -42.73
CA LYS A 491 -23.78 65.40 -42.13
C LYS A 491 -22.76 64.96 -43.17
N SER A 492 -21.54 65.47 -43.05
CA SER A 492 -20.43 65.08 -43.94
C SER A 492 -19.96 63.65 -43.65
N ASP A 493 -19.36 63.00 -44.66
CA ASP A 493 -18.81 61.65 -44.50
C ASP A 493 -17.74 61.58 -43.40
N THR A 494 -16.94 62.64 -43.24
CA THR A 494 -15.95 62.74 -42.16
C THR A 494 -16.62 62.80 -40.79
N ALA A 495 -17.73 63.52 -40.67
CA ALA A 495 -18.51 63.59 -39.43
C ALA A 495 -19.17 62.24 -39.09
N ARG A 496 -19.72 61.53 -40.09
CA ARG A 496 -20.21 60.15 -39.93
C ARG A 496 -19.11 59.18 -39.51
N MET A 497 -17.91 59.30 -40.08
CA MET A 497 -16.76 58.47 -39.69
C MET A 497 -16.30 58.73 -38.25
N ILE A 498 -16.33 59.98 -37.78
CA ILE A 498 -15.99 60.32 -36.39
C ILE A 498 -17.04 59.78 -35.42
N ASP A 499 -18.32 59.83 -35.76
CA ASP A 499 -19.37 59.24 -34.91
C ASP A 499 -19.26 57.72 -34.83
N LYS A 500 -18.99 57.04 -35.95
CA LYS A 500 -18.69 55.59 -35.96
C LYS A 500 -17.43 55.27 -35.16
N ALA A 501 -16.39 56.11 -35.25
CA ALA A 501 -15.17 55.98 -34.44
C ALA A 501 -15.43 56.13 -32.95
N ARG A 502 -16.25 57.10 -32.52
CA ARG A 502 -16.66 57.27 -31.11
C ARG A 502 -17.48 56.09 -30.61
N LYS A 503 -18.46 55.60 -31.38
CA LYS A 503 -19.23 54.39 -31.04
C LYS A 503 -18.33 53.15 -30.90
N ALA A 504 -17.39 52.96 -31.83
CA ALA A 504 -16.42 51.87 -31.76
C ALA A 504 -15.48 52.01 -30.53
N GLN A 505 -15.04 53.23 -30.22
CA GLN A 505 -14.21 53.53 -29.05
C GLN A 505 -14.94 53.22 -27.73
N GLN A 506 -16.24 53.54 -27.65
CA GLN A 506 -17.08 53.21 -26.49
C GLN A 506 -17.20 51.69 -26.31
N LYS A 507 -17.51 50.95 -27.39
CA LYS A 507 -17.64 49.50 -27.36
C LYS A 507 -16.33 48.79 -27.02
N LEU A 508 -15.19 49.29 -27.52
CA LEU A 508 -13.87 48.83 -27.09
C LEU A 508 -13.64 49.06 -25.59
N GLY A 509 -14.08 50.19 -25.05
CA GLY A 509 -14.02 50.46 -23.61
C GLY A 509 -14.91 49.51 -22.78
N GLU A 510 -16.05 49.06 -23.31
CA GLU A 510 -16.88 48.03 -22.69
C GLU A 510 -16.18 46.67 -22.70
N PHE A 511 -15.60 46.25 -23.83
CA PHE A 511 -14.82 45.02 -23.92
C PHE A 511 -13.59 45.04 -23.01
N GLU A 512 -12.87 46.17 -22.92
CA GLU A 512 -11.75 46.33 -21.98
C GLU A 512 -12.18 46.09 -20.53
N ARG A 513 -13.33 46.65 -20.12
CA ARG A 513 -13.88 46.40 -18.77
C ARG A 513 -14.28 44.95 -18.57
N GLN A 514 -14.89 44.31 -19.56
CA GLN A 514 -15.27 42.89 -19.51
C GLN A 514 -14.03 42.01 -19.32
N TYR A 515 -13.01 42.16 -20.16
CA TYR A 515 -11.78 41.38 -20.04
C TYR A 515 -11.05 41.64 -18.72
N GLN A 516 -11.01 42.90 -18.25
CA GLN A 516 -10.43 43.21 -16.95
C GLN A 516 -11.18 42.54 -15.80
N THR A 517 -12.52 42.52 -15.86
CA THR A 517 -13.36 41.87 -14.85
C THR A 517 -13.17 40.34 -14.87
N GLU A 518 -13.07 39.73 -16.04
CA GLU A 518 -12.79 38.31 -16.19
C GLU A 518 -11.40 37.96 -15.64
N ILE A 519 -10.37 38.76 -15.91
CA ILE A 519 -9.02 38.58 -15.37
C ILE A 519 -9.03 38.61 -13.84
N GLU A 520 -9.71 39.58 -13.21
CA GLU A 520 -9.81 39.64 -11.74
C GLU A 520 -10.63 38.47 -11.16
N SER A 521 -11.68 38.04 -11.85
CA SER A 521 -12.48 36.86 -11.46
C SER A 521 -11.64 35.59 -11.48
N GLU A 522 -10.84 35.35 -12.53
CA GLU A 522 -9.96 34.19 -12.61
C GLU A 522 -8.85 34.24 -11.53
N LYS A 523 -8.32 35.42 -11.21
CA LYS A 523 -7.39 35.61 -10.10
C LYS A 523 -8.02 35.24 -8.75
N ALA A 524 -9.25 35.68 -8.51
CA ALA A 524 -9.98 35.37 -7.29
C ALA A 524 -10.25 33.86 -7.12
N LYS A 525 -10.46 33.12 -8.22
CA LYS A 525 -10.62 31.64 -8.16
C LYS A 525 -9.35 30.93 -7.66
N ILE A 526 -8.17 31.46 -7.95
CA ILE A 526 -6.90 30.91 -7.46
C ILE A 526 -6.73 31.23 -5.97
N GLU A 527 -7.01 32.47 -5.56
CA GLU A 527 -6.84 32.92 -4.17
C GLU A 527 -7.79 32.21 -3.19
N ASN A 528 -9.04 32.00 -3.61
CA ASN A 528 -10.10 31.41 -2.80
C ASN A 528 -10.20 29.87 -2.88
N ASN A 529 -9.24 29.18 -3.51
CA ASN A 529 -9.27 27.72 -3.58
C ASN A 529 -8.72 27.10 -2.27
N ASP A 530 -9.56 26.40 -1.52
CA ASP A 530 -9.19 25.82 -0.22
C ASP A 530 -8.28 24.59 -0.32
N SER A 531 -8.20 23.95 -1.49
CA SER A 531 -7.38 22.76 -1.71
C SER A 531 -5.91 23.08 -2.03
N LEU A 532 -5.56 24.36 -2.21
CA LEU A 532 -4.18 24.79 -2.48
C LEU A 532 -3.47 25.22 -1.21
N SER A 533 -2.22 24.78 -1.04
CA SER A 533 -1.35 25.30 0.03
C SER A 533 -1.03 26.78 -0.18
N SER A 534 -0.64 27.47 0.89
CA SER A 534 -0.21 28.87 0.85
C SER A 534 0.92 29.11 -0.14
N GLU A 535 1.90 28.21 -0.17
CA GLU A 535 3.06 28.25 -1.07
C GLU A 535 2.62 28.07 -2.53
N MET A 536 1.70 27.14 -2.80
CA MET A 536 1.14 26.93 -4.13
C MET A 536 0.35 28.15 -4.61
N LYS A 537 -0.46 28.77 -3.73
CA LYS A 537 -1.18 30.00 -4.06
C LYS A 537 -0.22 31.13 -4.44
N VAL A 538 0.85 31.32 -3.69
CA VAL A 538 1.89 32.32 -3.99
C VAL A 538 2.58 32.02 -5.32
N PHE A 539 2.94 30.77 -5.57
CA PHE A 539 3.57 30.36 -6.82
C PHE A 539 2.67 30.61 -8.04
N LEU A 540 1.40 30.17 -7.99
CA LEU A 540 0.44 30.36 -9.07
C LEU A 540 0.14 31.84 -9.31
N LYS A 541 0.12 32.67 -8.26
CA LYS A 541 -0.03 34.12 -8.39
C LYS A 541 1.16 34.76 -9.11
N ASN A 542 2.38 34.34 -8.80
CA ASN A 542 3.57 34.84 -9.51
C ASN A 542 3.56 34.45 -10.99
N GLN A 543 3.11 33.23 -11.30
CA GLN A 543 2.83 32.74 -12.65
C GLN A 543 1.81 33.62 -13.37
N PHE A 544 0.68 33.90 -12.72
CA PHE A 544 -0.38 34.75 -13.24
C PHE A 544 0.14 36.16 -13.62
N GLU A 545 0.95 36.79 -12.76
CA GLU A 545 1.53 38.11 -13.02
C GLU A 545 2.63 38.09 -14.10
N GLU A 546 3.40 37.00 -14.23
CA GLU A 546 4.35 36.82 -15.33
C GLU A 546 3.63 36.68 -16.69
N THR A 547 2.55 35.90 -16.75
CA THR A 547 1.74 35.72 -17.96
C THR A 547 1.10 37.03 -18.40
N LYS A 548 0.63 37.85 -17.45
CA LYS A 548 0.13 39.21 -17.73
C LYS A 548 1.20 40.13 -18.34
N LYS A 549 2.46 40.01 -17.88
CA LYS A 549 3.60 40.79 -18.40
C LYS A 549 4.04 40.31 -19.79
N THR A 550 4.13 39.01 -20.00
CA THR A 550 4.72 38.38 -21.20
C THR A 550 3.73 38.14 -22.35
N GLY A 551 2.42 38.14 -22.10
CA GLY A 551 1.40 37.96 -23.14
C GLY A 551 1.36 39.13 -24.12
N GLY A 552 2.09 39.06 -25.23
CA GLY A 552 1.92 39.96 -26.38
C GLY A 552 3.09 39.98 -27.35
N MET A 553 2.83 39.69 -28.63
CA MET A 553 3.69 40.12 -29.74
C MET A 553 3.71 41.66 -29.81
N GLU A 554 4.89 42.24 -30.02
CA GLU A 554 5.04 43.66 -30.37
C GLU A 554 4.36 43.97 -31.72
N GLN A 555 3.07 44.27 -31.71
CA GLN A 555 2.45 44.93 -32.87
C GLN A 555 2.89 46.39 -32.88
N LYS A 556 3.80 46.71 -33.80
CA LYS A 556 4.24 48.09 -34.03
C LYS A 556 3.03 48.96 -34.38
N PRO A 557 2.85 50.13 -33.74
CA PRO A 557 1.73 51.02 -34.06
C PRO A 557 1.82 51.47 -35.52
N GLN A 558 0.78 51.18 -36.32
CA GLN A 558 0.61 51.82 -37.61
C GLN A 558 0.32 53.30 -37.40
N LYS A 559 1.19 54.15 -37.95
CA LYS A 559 1.20 55.62 -37.73
C LYS A 559 -0.01 56.37 -38.30
N ASN A 560 -0.83 55.74 -39.15
CA ASN A 560 -2.11 56.30 -39.63
C ASN A 560 -3.03 55.15 -40.06
N LEU A 561 -4.25 55.08 -39.50
CA LEU A 561 -5.32 54.20 -39.99
C LEU A 561 -5.83 54.74 -41.33
N SER A 562 -5.77 53.95 -42.41
CA SER A 562 -6.41 54.30 -43.68
C SER A 562 -7.94 54.21 -43.57
N LYS A 563 -8.67 54.89 -44.46
CA LYS A 563 -10.15 54.80 -44.51
C LYS A 563 -10.64 53.36 -44.69
N GLU A 564 -9.97 52.56 -45.52
CA GLU A 564 -10.30 51.14 -45.73
C GLU A 564 -10.06 50.30 -44.46
N THR A 565 -8.99 50.56 -43.72
CA THR A 565 -8.70 49.86 -42.46
C THR A 565 -9.74 50.22 -41.39
N LEU A 566 -10.14 51.50 -41.30
CA LEU A 566 -11.24 51.94 -40.42
C LEU A 566 -12.57 51.28 -40.76
N GLN A 567 -12.89 51.14 -42.05
CA GLN A 567 -14.15 50.56 -42.49
C GLN A 567 -14.22 49.06 -42.15
N LYS A 568 -13.13 48.31 -42.33
CA LYS A 568 -13.02 46.92 -41.86
C LYS A 568 -13.17 46.79 -40.34
N LEU A 569 -12.62 47.76 -39.60
CA LEU A 569 -12.65 47.81 -38.14
C LEU A 569 -14.06 48.16 -37.60
N PHE A 570 -14.82 48.97 -38.33
CA PHE A 570 -16.23 49.23 -38.03
C PHE A 570 -17.11 48.01 -38.31
N VAL A 571 -16.90 47.30 -39.42
CA VAL A 571 -17.65 46.08 -39.74
C VAL A 571 -17.45 44.99 -38.68
N SER A 572 -16.25 44.88 -38.10
CA SER A 572 -15.97 43.89 -37.05
C SER A 572 -16.51 44.28 -35.67
N LEU A 573 -16.46 45.57 -35.31
CA LEU A 573 -16.88 46.03 -33.97
C LEU A 573 -18.35 46.44 -33.90
N LEU A 574 -18.94 46.88 -35.00
CA LEU A 574 -20.32 47.40 -35.08
C LEU A 574 -21.07 46.62 -36.17
N PRO A 575 -21.48 45.35 -35.89
CA PRO A 575 -22.31 44.62 -36.83
C PRO A 575 -23.60 45.42 -37.07
N GLU A 576 -23.86 45.75 -38.33
CA GLU A 576 -24.96 46.61 -38.75
C GLU A 576 -26.30 45.95 -38.39
N HIS A 577 -26.93 46.42 -37.31
CA HIS A 577 -28.38 46.45 -37.22
C HIS A 577 -28.80 47.92 -37.26
N GLU A 578 -28.83 48.46 -38.48
CA GLU A 578 -29.63 49.63 -38.82
C GLU A 578 -30.01 49.45 -40.29
N GLU A 579 -31.22 48.93 -40.51
CA GLU A 579 -31.88 48.92 -41.80
C GLU A 579 -31.84 50.32 -42.40
N ILE A 580 -31.04 50.51 -43.44
CA ILE A 580 -31.32 51.59 -44.39
C ILE A 580 -32.39 51.03 -45.32
N SER A 581 -33.64 51.31 -44.96
CA SER A 581 -34.75 51.35 -45.90
C SER A 581 -34.38 52.30 -47.06
N SER A 582 -34.02 51.73 -48.20
CA SER A 582 -34.08 52.42 -49.49
C SER A 582 -34.80 51.54 -50.51
N GLY A 583 -35.96 51.01 -50.09
CA GLY A 583 -37.03 50.60 -50.99
C GLY A 583 -37.98 51.77 -51.23
N VAL A 584 -37.57 52.78 -52.01
CA VAL A 584 -38.54 53.65 -52.71
C VAL A 584 -38.08 53.80 -54.15
N ILE A 585 -38.78 53.04 -54.98
CA ILE A 585 -38.80 53.13 -56.43
C ILE A 585 -39.38 54.50 -56.80
N PHE A 586 -38.62 55.31 -57.55
CA PHE A 586 -39.20 56.22 -58.53
C PHE A 586 -38.63 55.81 -59.90
N SER A 587 -39.43 55.05 -60.65
CA SER A 587 -39.30 54.91 -62.10
C SER A 587 -39.91 56.17 -62.74
N PRO A 588 -39.36 56.65 -63.86
CA PRO A 588 -39.64 57.97 -64.40
C PRO A 588 -40.99 57.97 -65.13
N PHE A 589 -41.57 59.14 -65.34
CA PHE A 589 -41.98 59.64 -66.65
C PHE A 589 -42.58 61.04 -66.46
N ASN A 590 -42.69 61.76 -67.57
CA ASN A 590 -43.80 62.69 -67.78
C ASN A 590 -45.13 62.15 -67.22
#